data_AF-A0A3L7ABU7-F1
#
_entry.id   AF-A0A3L7ABU7-F1
#
_cell.length_a   1.000
_cell.length_b   1.000
_cell.length_c   1.000
_cell.angle_alpha   90.00
_cell.angle_beta   90.00
_cell.angle_gamma   90.00
#
_symmetry.space_group_name_H-M   'P 1'
#
loop_
_entity.id
_entity.type
_entity.pdbx_description
1 polymer ?
#
loop_
_entity_poly.entity_id
_entity_poly.type
_entity_poly.pdbx_seq_one_letter_code
_entity_poly.pdbx_strand_id
1 'polypeptide(L)' 'MSETPESIRRVPGSRRVRTAPAPGSDPSPQAGMAAVRAAEDSDAGWGGKPAQTSGDSGNDARMRADVPPHWGTHTR' A
#
# COMPACT_ATOMS: atom_id res chain seq x y z
N MET A 1 24.24 -25.18 -15.24
CA MET A 1 23.19 -24.15 -15.08
C MET A 1 23.85 -22.82 -15.41
N SER A 2 23.63 -22.32 -16.61
CA SER A 2 24.31 -21.12 -17.12
C SER A 2 23.44 -19.90 -16.79
N GLU A 3 23.75 -19.20 -15.72
CA GLU A 3 23.13 -17.91 -15.40
C GLU A 3 23.65 -16.87 -16.40
N THR A 4 22.76 -16.36 -17.25
CA THR A 4 23.09 -15.22 -18.12
C THR A 4 23.03 -13.95 -17.28
N PRO A 5 24.01 -13.04 -17.39
CA PRO A 5 24.01 -11.83 -16.57
C PRO A 5 22.79 -10.96 -16.91
N GLU A 6 21.93 -10.71 -15.92
CA GLU A 6 20.73 -9.89 -16.07
C GLU A 6 21.07 -8.49 -16.58
N SER A 7 20.38 -8.03 -17.63
CA SER A 7 20.62 -6.71 -18.20
C SER A 7 20.00 -5.62 -17.32
N ILE A 8 20.83 -4.88 -16.60
CA ILE A 8 20.40 -3.72 -15.81
C ILE A 8 20.18 -2.51 -16.72
N ARG A 9 18.97 -1.93 -16.73
CA ARG A 9 18.68 -0.69 -17.46
C ARG A 9 18.61 0.50 -16.50
N ARG A 10 19.45 1.51 -16.74
CA ARG A 10 19.38 2.81 -16.05
C ARG A 10 18.36 3.69 -16.75
N VAL A 11 17.38 4.21 -16.02
CA VAL A 11 16.36 5.13 -16.56
C VAL A 11 16.84 6.57 -16.32
N PRO A 12 16.95 7.40 -17.36
CA PRO A 12 17.31 8.81 -17.21
C PRO A 12 16.39 9.51 -16.18
N GLY A 13 16.97 10.20 -15.20
CA GLY A 13 16.24 10.88 -14.12
C GLY A 13 15.82 9.98 -12.93
N SER A 14 15.92 8.65 -13.06
CA SER A 14 15.70 7.73 -11.94
C SER A 14 17.01 7.44 -11.21
N ARG A 15 17.03 7.65 -9.89
CA ARG A 15 18.12 7.17 -9.01
C ARG A 15 18.05 5.66 -8.75
N ARG A 16 16.93 5.02 -9.10
CA ARG A 16 16.70 3.59 -8.89
C ARG A 16 17.07 2.79 -10.13
N VAL A 17 17.79 1.70 -9.91
CA VAL A 17 18.08 0.65 -10.89
C VAL A 17 16.79 -0.11 -11.21
N ARG A 18 16.54 -0.41 -12.49
CA ARG A 18 15.48 -1.35 -12.91
C ARG A 18 16.13 -2.63 -13.41
N THR A 19 15.65 -3.76 -12.91
CA THR A 19 16.02 -5.10 -13.40
C THR A 19 15.16 -5.47 -14.61
N ALA A 20 15.67 -6.41 -15.41
CA ALA A 20 14.87 -7.01 -16.46
C ALA A 20 13.76 -7.90 -15.84
N PRO A 21 12.63 -8.08 -16.53
CA PRO A 21 11.65 -9.10 -16.15
C PRO A 21 12.27 -10.50 -16.17
N ALA A 22 11.73 -11.40 -15.35
CA ALA A 22 12.16 -12.79 -15.36
C ALA A 22 11.93 -13.42 -16.77
N PRO A 23 12.81 -14.34 -17.22
CA PRO A 23 12.60 -15.04 -18.49
C PRO A 23 11.22 -15.70 -18.58
N GLY A 24 10.52 -15.48 -19.68
CA GLY A 24 9.17 -16.01 -19.90
C GLY A 24 8.04 -15.27 -19.19
N SER A 25 8.35 -14.21 -18.41
CA SER A 25 7.33 -13.34 -17.81
C SER A 25 6.97 -12.18 -18.75
N ASP A 26 5.70 -11.78 -18.74
CA ASP A 26 5.25 -10.56 -19.41
C ASP A 26 5.68 -9.33 -18.59
N PRO A 27 6.49 -8.40 -19.14
CA PRO A 27 6.85 -7.15 -18.46
C PRO A 27 5.67 -6.23 -18.15
N SER A 28 4.54 -6.45 -18.81
CA SER A 28 3.41 -5.53 -18.89
C SER A 28 2.06 -6.25 -18.81
N PRO A 29 1.81 -7.05 -17.76
CA PRO A 29 0.65 -7.96 -17.68
C PRO A 29 -0.71 -7.26 -17.72
N GLN A 30 -0.75 -5.93 -17.53
CA GLN A 30 -1.96 -5.11 -17.56
C GLN A 30 -1.88 -3.94 -18.54
N ALA A 31 -0.90 -3.92 -19.45
CA ALA A 31 -0.82 -2.84 -20.44
C ALA A 31 -2.04 -2.84 -21.36
N GLY A 32 -2.76 -1.72 -21.39
CA GLY A 32 -3.95 -1.53 -22.24
C GLY A 32 -5.23 -2.17 -21.70
N MET A 33 -5.21 -2.77 -20.52
CA MET A 33 -6.38 -3.35 -19.87
C MET A 33 -6.84 -2.49 -18.69
N ALA A 34 -8.15 -2.44 -18.46
CA ALA A 34 -8.67 -1.90 -17.21
C ALA A 34 -8.25 -2.82 -16.04
N ALA A 35 -7.88 -2.23 -14.91
CA ALA A 35 -7.54 -3.00 -13.71
C ALA A 35 -8.76 -3.83 -13.28
N VAL A 36 -8.61 -5.15 -13.27
CA VAL A 36 -9.64 -6.08 -12.80
C VAL A 36 -9.37 -6.37 -11.34
N ARG A 37 -10.36 -6.09 -10.49
CA ARG A 37 -10.30 -6.47 -9.07
C ARG A 37 -10.52 -7.97 -8.92
N ALA A 38 -9.80 -8.56 -7.97
CA ALA A 38 -10.08 -9.93 -7.57
C ALA A 38 -11.46 -10.03 -6.92
N ALA A 39 -12.07 -11.22 -6.91
CA ALA A 39 -13.43 -11.40 -6.41
C ALA A 39 -13.55 -11.13 -4.89
N GLU A 40 -12.46 -11.33 -4.18
CA GLU A 40 -12.29 -11.06 -2.75
C GLU A 40 -11.92 -9.59 -2.45
N ASP A 41 -11.52 -8.81 -3.46
CA ASP A 41 -11.17 -7.40 -3.26
C ASP A 41 -12.45 -6.58 -3.08
N SER A 42 -12.49 -5.81 -2.01
CA SER A 42 -13.64 -4.97 -1.67
C SER A 42 -13.17 -3.59 -1.26
N ASP A 43 -13.99 -2.58 -1.55
CA ASP A 43 -13.72 -1.20 -1.12
C ASP A 43 -13.78 -1.01 0.41
N ALA A 44 -14.17 -2.05 1.17
CA ALA A 44 -14.22 -2.00 2.62
C ALA A 44 -12.79 -1.90 3.18
N GLY A 45 -12.47 -0.75 3.79
CA GLY A 45 -11.16 -0.49 4.39
C GLY A 45 -10.21 0.36 3.55
N TRP A 46 -10.46 0.48 2.23
CA TRP A 46 -9.64 1.32 1.33
C TRP A 46 -10.21 2.73 1.10
N GLY A 47 -11.28 3.09 1.82
CA GLY A 47 -11.88 4.44 1.77
C GLY A 47 -12.91 4.66 0.67
N GLY A 48 -13.33 3.62 -0.06
CA GLY A 48 -14.35 3.73 -1.12
C GLY A 48 -15.79 3.83 -0.60
N LYS A 49 -16.02 3.50 0.68
CA LYS A 49 -17.17 3.97 1.45
C LYS A 49 -16.67 5.07 2.39
N PRO A 50 -17.46 6.13 2.66
CA PRO A 50 -17.14 6.98 3.80
C PRO A 50 -16.97 6.02 4.98
N ALA A 51 -15.82 6.10 5.65
CA ALA A 51 -15.71 5.47 6.95
C ALA A 51 -16.96 5.90 7.72
N GLN A 52 -17.53 5.03 8.54
CA GLN A 52 -18.39 5.50 9.62
C GLN A 52 -17.52 6.25 10.65
N THR A 53 -16.73 7.22 10.20
CA THR A 53 -16.35 8.38 10.99
C THR A 53 -17.65 9.16 11.15
N SER A 54 -18.14 9.44 12.35
CA SER A 54 -17.37 10.03 13.42
C SER A 54 -18.17 10.00 14.72
N GLY A 55 -17.47 9.81 15.83
CA GLY A 55 -17.94 10.17 17.16
C GLY A 55 -18.52 9.01 17.96
N ASP A 56 -17.67 8.44 18.82
CA ASP A 56 -18.07 7.69 20.02
C ASP A 56 -18.45 6.22 19.93
N SER A 57 -18.43 5.57 18.76
CA SER A 57 -18.65 4.12 18.71
C SER A 57 -17.43 3.35 18.20
N GLY A 58 -16.84 2.51 19.07
CA GLY A 58 -15.84 1.50 18.70
C GLY A 58 -14.45 1.69 19.32
N ASN A 59 -13.41 1.29 18.58
CA ASN A 59 -12.01 1.30 19.02
C ASN A 59 -11.51 2.70 19.43
N ASP A 60 -11.95 3.74 18.71
CA ASP A 60 -11.55 5.12 18.99
C ASP A 60 -12.08 5.64 20.33
N ALA A 61 -13.19 5.10 20.84
CA ALA A 61 -13.67 5.39 22.18
C ALA A 61 -12.80 4.70 23.24
N ARG A 62 -12.40 3.43 23.00
CA ARG A 62 -11.50 2.68 23.89
C ARG A 62 -10.11 3.31 23.98
N MET A 63 -9.52 3.68 22.84
CA MET A 63 -8.20 4.32 22.82
C MET A 63 -8.17 5.69 23.51
N ARG A 64 -9.28 6.46 23.46
CA ARG A 64 -9.42 7.72 24.20
C ARG A 64 -9.60 7.49 25.70
N ALA A 65 -10.27 6.42 26.11
CA ALA A 65 -10.44 6.05 27.52
C ALA A 65 -9.15 5.50 28.15
N ASP A 66 -8.36 4.75 27.36
CA ASP A 66 -7.16 4.05 27.83
C ASP A 66 -5.87 4.91 27.74
N VAL A 67 -5.98 6.24 27.71
CA VAL A 67 -4.82 7.14 27.65
C VAL A 67 -4.05 7.11 28.98
N PRO A 68 -2.76 6.73 28.99
CA PRO A 68 -1.95 6.74 30.21
C PRO A 68 -1.78 8.16 30.80
N PRO A 69 -1.63 8.29 32.13
CA PRO A 69 -1.63 9.59 32.81
C PRO A 69 -0.50 10.54 32.39
N HIS A 70 0.60 10.01 31.85
CA HIS A 70 1.74 10.81 31.37
C HIS A 70 1.53 11.41 29.96
N TRP A 71 0.42 11.12 29.29
CA TRP A 71 0.10 11.62 27.94
C TRP A 71 -0.80 12.86 27.93
N GLY A 72 -1.36 13.25 29.09
CA GLY A 72 -2.34 14.34 29.20
C GLY A 72 -1.84 15.63 29.88
N THR A 73 -0.64 15.65 30.45
CA THR A 73 -0.14 16.80 31.23
C THR A 73 0.78 17.70 30.41
N HIS A 74 0.25 18.26 29.33
CA HIS A 74 0.75 19.50 28.74
C HIS A 74 -0.34 20.57 28.85
N THR A 75 -0.76 20.86 30.08
CA THR A 75 -1.49 22.11 30.36
C THR A 75 -0.51 23.27 30.29
N ARG A 76 -0.81 24.19 29.37
CA ARG A 76 -0.27 25.56 29.32
C ARG A 76 -0.63 26.32 30.60
#